data_AF-A0A0F9IN26-F1
#
_entry.id   AF-A0A0F9IN26-F1
#
_cell.length_a   1.000
_cell.length_b   1.000
_cell.length_c   1.000
_cell.angle_alpha   90.00
_cell.angle_beta   90.00
_cell.angle_gamma   90.00
#
_symmetry.space_group_name_H-M   'P 1'
#
loop_
_entity.id
_entity.type
_entity.pdbx_description
1 polymer ?
#
loop_
_entity_poly.entity_id
_entity_poly.type
_entity_poly.pdbx_seq_one_letter_code
_entity_poly.pdbx_strand_id
1 'polypeptide(L)'
;MRTLTTISSYQRGSYPFPKDEIDPKEKNAEWSQKWCEAMYAAWVTDRSGIPYSQLEELWTLRRYGAGNQDISKYQKIMLDDSGDSQDSEGYLNVNWEIFSVAPKFKYVVVGMFEQQDHNIVATAVDPSSSKLKEDAKFMKWFRSQFKDKLQQIEAGMGDIQNKSEYLPGSVEELDLYTQMGGFKLAKEMKIEEGLNYTFHISDWAETKRKIINDFLDINKAAVKDYVDPYTRKVKTRYVDSAALIVQFSRHWDHRNAEYAGELIKETISNIRKNTDIPEDELLNLAQFYNGRNSNNTLTSWTQDDLRFKSGGWKYDNFLIDVMDAEWFSVNSKYYSKRTNERGDTHTYEEKWGKNVNNKKKTTDIKNFKVVYRCKWIVGTDRVYDYGLQYDVPRPGKKEVELSFSFYQLPGRSLVSLMVQNLDSLQLTWLKLQNALAMSANAGIAVEYTAISNMKLGGNKLEPLELLTIRRDTGDLIYKSTTHRGVM
;
A
#
# COMPACT_ATOMS: atom_id res chain seq x y z
N MET A 1 -32.03 17.95 -5.37
CA MET A 1 -30.77 17.38 -4.85
C MET A 1 -30.86 15.87 -4.92
N ARG A 2 -29.91 15.20 -5.59
CA ARG A 2 -29.83 13.73 -5.57
C ARG A 2 -29.34 13.29 -4.20
N THR A 3 -29.99 12.27 -3.65
CA THR A 3 -29.54 11.56 -2.46
C THR A 3 -28.17 10.94 -2.72
N LEU A 4 -27.22 11.12 -1.80
CA LEU A 4 -25.90 10.50 -1.89
C LEU A 4 -26.02 8.98 -2.04
N THR A 5 -25.35 8.43 -3.04
CA THR A 5 -25.41 7.01 -3.35
C THR A 5 -24.56 6.23 -2.35
N THR A 6 -25.17 5.22 -1.71
CA THR A 6 -24.51 4.36 -0.73
C THR A 6 -23.76 3.22 -1.42
N ILE A 7 -22.82 2.58 -0.71
CA ILE A 7 -22.10 1.40 -1.21
C ILE A 7 -23.07 0.30 -1.70
N SER A 8 -24.17 0.06 -1.00
CA SER A 8 -25.18 -0.93 -1.39
C SER A 8 -25.96 -0.57 -2.66
N SER A 9 -25.96 0.70 -3.07
CA SER A 9 -26.49 1.13 -4.36
C SER A 9 -25.52 0.78 -5.49
N TYR A 10 -24.22 0.94 -5.29
CA TYR A 10 -23.18 0.53 -6.26
C TYR A 10 -23.09 -0.99 -6.44
N GLN A 11 -23.41 -1.77 -5.39
CA GLN A 11 -23.51 -3.23 -5.49
C GLN A 11 -24.68 -3.73 -6.34
N ARG A 12 -25.81 -3.02 -6.30
CA ARG A 12 -27.06 -3.43 -6.97
C ARG A 12 -27.25 -2.77 -8.33
N GLY A 13 -26.67 -1.58 -8.53
CA GLY A 13 -26.78 -0.82 -9.76
C GLY A 13 -25.86 -1.34 -10.86
N SER A 14 -26.23 -1.02 -12.10
CA SER A 14 -25.39 -1.29 -13.28
C SER A 14 -24.67 -0.01 -13.68
N TYR A 15 -23.35 0.00 -13.53
CA TYR A 15 -22.46 1.11 -13.88
C TYR A 15 -21.49 0.66 -14.97
N PRO A 16 -21.89 0.71 -16.25
CA PRO A 16 -21.01 0.31 -17.36
C PRO A 16 -19.93 1.36 -17.61
N PHE A 17 -18.75 0.90 -18.01
CA PHE A 17 -17.68 1.79 -18.49
C PHE A 17 -18.16 2.58 -19.72
N PRO A 18 -17.94 3.90 -19.77
CA PRO A 18 -18.36 4.71 -20.91
C PRO A 18 -17.45 4.45 -22.12
N LYS A 19 -17.93 4.79 -23.32
CA LYS A 19 -17.16 4.59 -24.56
C LYS A 19 -15.94 5.52 -24.61
N ASP A 20 -14.81 4.98 -25.06
CA ASP A 20 -13.54 5.71 -25.21
C ASP A 20 -13.37 6.42 -26.57
N GLU A 21 -14.00 5.88 -27.62
CA GLU A 21 -13.88 6.36 -29.00
C GLU A 21 -14.82 7.55 -29.29
N ILE A 22 -14.78 8.55 -28.42
CA ILE A 22 -15.54 9.80 -28.55
C ILE A 22 -14.60 10.97 -28.84
N ASP A 23 -15.14 12.10 -29.29
CA ASP A 23 -14.35 13.32 -29.52
C ASP A 23 -13.61 13.66 -28.21
N PRO A 24 -12.29 13.90 -28.23
CA PRO A 24 -11.55 14.36 -27.05
C PRO A 24 -12.18 15.56 -26.33
N LYS A 25 -12.98 16.39 -27.02
CA LYS A 25 -13.72 17.51 -26.43
C LYS A 25 -14.97 17.10 -25.64
N GLU A 26 -15.50 15.91 -25.89
CA GLU A 26 -16.68 15.38 -25.18
C GLU A 26 -16.28 14.61 -23.90
N LYS A 27 -14.97 14.38 -23.69
CA LYS A 27 -14.40 13.80 -22.47
C LYS A 27 -14.37 14.81 -21.32
N ASN A 28 -15.56 15.23 -20.91
CA ASN A 28 -15.82 16.23 -19.86
C ASN A 28 -15.96 15.58 -18.47
N ALA A 29 -16.21 16.41 -17.46
CA ALA A 29 -16.44 16.01 -16.07
C ALA A 29 -17.42 14.82 -15.92
N GLU A 30 -18.56 14.85 -16.63
CA GLU A 30 -19.57 13.79 -16.58
C GLU A 30 -19.06 12.45 -17.12
N TRP A 31 -18.20 12.47 -18.15
CA TRP A 31 -17.59 11.26 -18.70
C TRP A 31 -16.57 10.67 -17.72
N SER A 32 -15.73 11.53 -17.13
CA SER A 32 -14.79 11.13 -16.09
C SER A 32 -15.49 10.60 -14.83
N GLN A 33 -16.62 11.18 -14.44
CA GLN A 33 -17.44 10.69 -13.33
C GLN A 33 -17.93 9.26 -13.61
N LYS A 34 -18.49 8.99 -14.80
CA LYS A 34 -18.97 7.65 -15.17
C LYS A 34 -17.85 6.60 -15.15
N TRP A 35 -16.64 6.98 -15.52
CA TRP A 35 -15.46 6.12 -15.37
C TRP A 35 -15.18 5.79 -13.91
N CYS A 36 -15.11 6.80 -13.04
CA CYS A 36 -14.88 6.58 -11.60
C CYS A 36 -15.99 5.73 -10.95
N GLU A 37 -17.26 5.99 -11.29
CA GLU A 37 -18.39 5.19 -10.80
C GLU A 37 -18.32 3.74 -11.26
N ALA A 38 -17.94 3.48 -12.51
CA ALA A 38 -17.77 2.12 -13.04
C ALA A 38 -16.60 1.40 -12.36
N MET A 39 -15.47 2.08 -12.14
CA MET A 39 -14.32 1.52 -11.40
C MET A 39 -14.69 1.19 -9.95
N TYR A 40 -15.39 2.11 -9.27
CA TYR A 40 -15.84 1.91 -7.89
C TYR A 40 -16.86 0.77 -7.80
N ALA A 41 -17.83 0.71 -8.71
CA ALA A 41 -18.78 -0.40 -8.76
C ALA A 41 -18.08 -1.74 -9.04
N ALA A 42 -17.06 -1.78 -9.89
CA ALA A 42 -16.25 -2.98 -10.12
C ALA A 42 -15.51 -3.42 -8.85
N TRP A 43 -14.96 -2.49 -8.09
CA TRP A 43 -14.29 -2.77 -6.81
C TRP A 43 -15.25 -3.38 -5.77
N VAL A 44 -16.39 -2.72 -5.53
CA VAL A 44 -17.39 -3.15 -4.54
C VAL A 44 -18.10 -4.46 -4.94
N THR A 45 -18.15 -4.78 -6.23
CA THR A 45 -18.68 -6.07 -6.75
C THR A 45 -17.60 -7.16 -6.90
N ASP A 46 -16.43 -6.99 -6.28
CA ASP A 46 -15.32 -7.95 -6.28
C ASP A 46 -14.74 -8.28 -7.68
N ARG A 47 -14.92 -7.37 -8.65
CA ARG A 47 -14.38 -7.47 -10.02
C ARG A 47 -13.13 -6.61 -10.20
N SER A 48 -12.25 -6.62 -9.22
CA SER A 48 -10.99 -5.85 -9.19
C SER A 48 -9.82 -6.73 -8.74
N GLY A 49 -8.59 -6.24 -8.86
CA GLY A 49 -7.38 -6.97 -8.43
C GLY A 49 -7.34 -7.18 -6.91
N ILE A 50 -7.93 -6.27 -6.14
CA ILE A 50 -8.13 -6.41 -4.69
C ILE A 50 -9.63 -6.32 -4.40
N PRO A 51 -10.32 -7.46 -4.23
CA PRO A 51 -11.74 -7.50 -3.94
C PRO A 51 -12.09 -6.72 -2.66
N TYR A 52 -13.28 -6.09 -2.65
CA TYR A 52 -13.80 -5.40 -1.48
C TYR A 52 -14.05 -6.36 -0.32
N SER A 53 -14.50 -7.59 -0.60
CA SER A 53 -14.66 -8.64 0.41
C SER A 53 -13.35 -9.05 1.10
N GLN A 54 -12.19 -8.79 0.49
CA GLN A 54 -10.89 -9.13 1.05
C GLN A 54 -10.36 -8.08 2.04
N LEU A 55 -10.93 -6.88 2.11
CA LEU A 55 -10.39 -5.79 2.94
C LEU A 55 -10.29 -6.15 4.43
N GLU A 56 -11.29 -6.84 4.96
CA GLU A 56 -11.30 -7.30 6.35
C GLU A 56 -10.17 -8.31 6.62
N GLU A 57 -9.89 -9.20 5.67
CA GLU A 57 -8.76 -10.13 5.74
C GLU A 57 -7.44 -9.36 5.77
N LEU A 58 -7.26 -8.33 4.92
CA LEU A 58 -6.04 -7.51 4.88
C LEU A 58 -5.76 -6.82 6.22
N TRP A 59 -6.78 -6.19 6.82
CA TRP A 59 -6.64 -5.57 8.15
C TRP A 59 -6.38 -6.60 9.24
N THR A 60 -7.03 -7.76 9.15
CA THR A 60 -6.81 -8.87 10.08
C THR A 60 -5.36 -9.34 10.00
N LEU A 61 -4.83 -9.60 8.82
CA LEU A 61 -3.43 -10.02 8.63
C LEU A 61 -2.44 -8.98 9.16
N ARG A 62 -2.67 -7.68 8.91
CA ARG A 62 -1.85 -6.61 9.51
C ARG A 62 -1.88 -6.62 11.03
N ARG A 63 -3.06 -6.85 11.63
CA ARG A 63 -3.22 -7.01 13.09
C ARG A 63 -2.43 -8.20 13.63
N TYR A 64 -2.46 -9.36 12.97
CA TYR A 64 -1.63 -10.52 13.33
C TYR A 64 -0.14 -10.20 13.22
N GLY A 65 0.29 -9.53 12.13
CA GLY A 65 1.68 -9.12 11.92
C GLY A 65 2.19 -8.14 12.97
N ALA A 66 1.31 -7.26 13.48
CA ALA A 66 1.59 -6.34 14.59
C ALA A 66 1.49 -7.01 15.98
N GLY A 67 0.95 -8.23 16.06
CA GLY A 67 0.71 -8.93 17.32
C GLY A 67 -0.56 -8.50 18.07
N ASN A 68 -1.39 -7.66 17.47
CA ASN A 68 -2.64 -7.16 18.03
C ASN A 68 -3.84 -7.98 17.54
N GLN A 69 -3.86 -9.25 17.88
CA GLN A 69 -4.92 -10.17 17.48
C GLN A 69 -6.23 -9.84 18.21
N ASP A 70 -7.37 -10.18 17.61
CA ASP A 70 -8.67 -9.98 18.24
C ASP A 70 -8.87 -10.98 19.39
N ILE A 71 -8.93 -10.46 20.61
CA ILE A 71 -9.09 -11.24 21.85
C ILE A 71 -10.45 -11.94 21.89
N SER A 72 -11.48 -11.34 21.30
CA SER A 72 -12.86 -11.83 21.35
C SER A 72 -13.00 -13.25 20.77
N LYS A 73 -12.21 -13.56 19.74
CA LYS A 73 -12.12 -14.89 19.14
C LYS A 73 -11.72 -15.96 20.16
N TYR A 74 -10.74 -15.66 21.00
CA TYR A 74 -10.25 -16.60 22.01
C TYR A 74 -11.17 -16.70 23.22
N GLN A 75 -11.74 -15.56 23.63
CA GLN A 75 -12.74 -15.51 24.68
C GLN A 75 -13.93 -16.41 24.32
N LYS A 76 -14.46 -16.30 23.10
CA LYS A 76 -15.54 -17.17 22.64
C LYS A 76 -15.15 -18.65 22.75
N ILE A 77 -14.01 -19.06 22.22
CA ILE A 77 -13.58 -20.47 22.27
C ILE A 77 -13.42 -21.01 23.70
N MET A 78 -13.01 -20.17 24.64
CA MET A 78 -12.72 -20.58 26.03
C MET A 78 -13.93 -20.45 26.96
N LEU A 79 -14.88 -19.55 26.67
CA LEU A 79 -16.07 -19.27 27.49
C LEU A 79 -17.33 -20.00 26.98
N ASP A 80 -17.38 -20.40 25.70
CA ASP A 80 -18.56 -20.98 25.02
C ASP A 80 -18.80 -22.47 25.36
N ASP A 81 -18.57 -22.87 26.62
CA ASP A 81 -18.94 -24.19 27.14
C ASP A 81 -20.27 -24.14 27.96
N SER A 82 -21.00 -23.03 27.88
CA SER A 82 -22.32 -22.84 28.50
C SER A 82 -23.31 -22.26 27.49
N GLY A 83 -24.29 -23.07 27.08
CA GLY A 83 -25.29 -22.70 26.08
C GLY A 83 -26.07 -21.41 26.42
N ASP A 84 -26.35 -20.64 25.37
CA ASP A 84 -27.45 -19.68 25.21
C ASP A 84 -27.80 -18.76 26.41
N SER A 85 -26.82 -18.39 27.21
CA SER A 85 -26.96 -17.35 28.24
C SER A 85 -26.00 -16.21 27.94
N GLN A 86 -26.57 -15.03 27.66
CA GLN A 86 -25.88 -13.78 27.31
C GLN A 86 -24.91 -13.26 28.38
N ASP A 87 -24.88 -13.89 29.55
CA ASP A 87 -23.89 -13.65 30.60
C ASP A 87 -22.99 -14.87 30.70
N SER A 88 -21.98 -14.96 29.83
CA SER A 88 -20.91 -15.94 29.96
C SER A 88 -20.00 -15.55 31.15
N GLU A 89 -20.49 -15.74 32.37
CA GLU A 89 -19.71 -15.71 33.61
C GLU A 89 -18.83 -16.97 33.67
N GLY A 90 -17.89 -17.09 32.72
CA GLY A 90 -16.87 -18.11 32.79
C GLY A 90 -15.90 -17.80 33.92
N TYR A 91 -15.77 -18.73 34.88
CA TYR A 91 -14.83 -18.70 35.99
C TYR A 91 -13.35 -18.88 35.54
N LEU A 92 -12.94 -18.19 34.48
CA LEU A 92 -11.60 -18.23 33.91
C LEU A 92 -10.78 -17.05 34.43
N ASN A 93 -9.96 -17.30 35.44
CA ASN A 93 -8.97 -16.34 35.91
C ASN A 93 -7.69 -16.41 35.06
N VAL A 94 -7.76 -15.88 33.83
CA VAL A 94 -6.63 -15.84 32.88
C VAL A 94 -6.33 -14.42 32.40
N ASN A 95 -5.07 -14.13 32.11
CA ASN A 95 -4.69 -12.90 31.41
C ASN A 95 -4.94 -13.07 29.91
N TRP A 96 -5.84 -12.26 29.37
CA TRP A 96 -6.27 -12.27 27.96
C TRP A 96 -5.31 -11.56 27.00
N GLU A 97 -4.21 -10.98 27.50
CA GLU A 97 -3.18 -10.40 26.65
C GLU A 97 -2.65 -11.41 25.62
N ILE A 98 -2.40 -10.90 24.41
CA ILE A 98 -1.94 -11.73 23.30
C ILE A 98 -0.45 -12.00 23.44
N PHE A 99 -0.09 -13.27 23.58
CA PHE A 99 1.29 -13.74 23.54
C PHE A 99 1.71 -13.95 22.07
N SER A 100 2.10 -12.86 21.39
CA SER A 100 2.47 -12.92 19.97
C SER A 100 3.98 -12.97 19.73
N VAL A 101 4.43 -14.00 19.00
CA VAL A 101 5.83 -14.13 18.53
C VAL A 101 6.02 -13.53 17.13
N ALA A 102 4.93 -13.21 16.40
CA ALA A 102 4.97 -12.76 15.01
C ALA A 102 5.80 -11.48 14.79
N PRO A 103 5.69 -10.42 15.62
CA PRO A 103 6.44 -9.19 15.42
C PRO A 103 7.96 -9.42 15.43
N LYS A 104 8.45 -10.33 16.28
CA LYS A 104 9.88 -10.66 16.35
C LYS A 104 10.39 -11.19 15.01
N PHE A 105 9.71 -12.17 14.43
CA PHE A 105 10.10 -12.74 13.13
C PHE A 105 9.97 -11.72 12.01
N LYS A 106 8.89 -10.93 12.02
CA LYS A 106 8.68 -9.84 11.07
C LYS A 106 9.83 -8.83 11.09
N TYR A 107 10.25 -8.36 12.26
CA TYR A 107 11.35 -7.39 12.37
C TYR A 107 12.70 -7.95 11.91
N VAL A 108 12.97 -9.25 12.13
CA VAL A 108 14.17 -9.90 11.59
C VAL A 108 14.17 -9.85 10.07
N VAL A 109 13.06 -10.23 9.43
CA VAL A 109 12.96 -10.25 7.97
C VAL A 109 13.02 -8.83 7.39
N VAL A 110 12.32 -7.87 8.00
CA VAL A 110 12.40 -6.46 7.61
C VAL A 110 13.84 -5.96 7.70
N GLY A 111 14.55 -6.25 8.79
CA GLY A 111 15.95 -5.85 8.96
C GLY A 111 16.89 -6.46 7.91
N MET A 112 16.64 -7.70 7.47
CA MET A 112 17.41 -8.33 6.39
C MET A 112 17.21 -7.60 5.05
N PHE A 113 15.98 -7.21 4.71
CA PHE A 113 15.69 -6.47 3.47
C PHE A 113 16.08 -4.99 3.53
N GLU A 114 16.10 -4.39 4.72
CA GLU A 114 16.60 -3.02 4.91
C GLU A 114 18.11 -2.95 4.65
N GLN A 115 18.89 -3.95 5.05
CA GLN A 115 20.34 -4.01 4.77
C GLN A 115 20.65 -4.19 3.27
N GLN A 116 19.72 -4.72 2.49
CA GLN A 116 19.89 -4.87 1.06
C GLN A 116 19.54 -3.57 0.34
N ASP A 117 20.52 -2.71 0.14
CA ASP A 117 20.37 -1.51 -0.68
C ASP A 117 20.80 -1.76 -2.13
N HIS A 118 19.96 -1.26 -3.05
CA HIS A 118 20.19 -1.35 -4.47
C HIS A 118 20.75 -0.02 -4.98
N ASN A 119 21.99 -0.06 -5.46
CA ASN A 119 22.58 1.10 -6.13
C ASN A 119 22.06 1.18 -7.58
N ILE A 120 21.65 2.37 -7.98
CA ILE A 120 21.20 2.64 -9.34
C ILE A 120 22.43 2.78 -10.23
N VAL A 121 22.44 2.04 -11.34
CA VAL A 121 23.50 2.13 -12.35
C VAL A 121 22.87 2.47 -13.69
N ALA A 122 23.25 3.62 -14.25
CA ALA A 122 22.78 4.05 -15.56
C ALA A 122 23.83 3.67 -16.62
N THR A 123 23.41 2.90 -17.62
CA THR A 123 24.28 2.51 -18.75
C THR A 123 23.68 2.99 -20.07
N ALA A 124 24.45 3.75 -20.84
CA ALA A 124 24.10 4.19 -22.17
C ALA A 124 24.18 3.02 -23.16
N VAL A 125 23.12 2.85 -23.94
CA VAL A 125 22.98 1.80 -24.96
C VAL A 125 23.21 2.35 -26.38
N ASP A 126 23.28 3.67 -26.53
CA ASP A 126 23.42 4.32 -27.85
C ASP A 126 24.81 4.07 -28.49
N PRO A 127 24.89 3.83 -29.82
CA PRO A 127 26.15 3.59 -30.52
C PRO A 127 27.18 4.72 -30.38
N SER A 128 26.74 5.98 -30.37
CA SER A 128 27.63 7.14 -30.21
C SER A 128 28.23 7.21 -28.81
N SER A 129 27.45 6.86 -27.79
CA SER A 129 27.90 6.82 -26.40
C SER A 129 28.84 5.64 -26.16
N SER A 130 28.58 4.51 -26.82
CA SER A 130 29.46 3.34 -26.80
C SER A 130 30.83 3.67 -27.42
N LYS A 131 30.84 4.34 -28.57
CA LYS A 131 32.07 4.81 -29.20
C LYS A 131 32.87 5.77 -28.31
N LEU A 132 32.21 6.72 -27.64
CA LEU A 132 32.89 7.62 -26.70
C LEU A 132 33.55 6.88 -25.52
N LYS A 133 32.92 5.81 -25.03
CA LYS A 133 33.52 4.94 -24.00
C LYS A 133 34.71 4.16 -24.55
N GLU A 134 34.59 3.61 -25.75
CA GLU A 134 35.68 2.92 -26.42
C GLU A 134 36.85 3.86 -26.70
N ASP A 135 36.61 5.06 -27.23
CA ASP A 135 37.62 6.09 -27.48
C ASP A 135 38.33 6.47 -26.17
N ALA A 136 37.59 6.65 -25.06
CA ALA A 136 38.18 6.91 -23.76
C ALA A 136 39.03 5.73 -23.25
N LYS A 137 38.58 4.49 -23.48
CA LYS A 137 39.31 3.25 -23.16
C LYS A 137 40.60 3.15 -23.97
N PHE A 138 40.54 3.39 -25.27
CA PHE A 138 41.70 3.39 -26.17
C PHE A 138 42.69 4.50 -25.80
N MET A 139 42.22 5.71 -25.47
CA MET A 139 43.10 6.81 -25.06
C MET A 139 43.81 6.53 -23.74
N LYS A 140 43.12 5.94 -22.73
CA LYS A 140 43.78 5.52 -21.49
C LYS A 140 44.76 4.37 -21.70
N TRP A 141 44.43 3.40 -22.54
CA TRP A 141 45.35 2.32 -22.90
C TRP A 141 46.59 2.85 -23.63
N PHE A 142 46.41 3.76 -24.60
CA PHE A 142 47.51 4.42 -25.30
C PHE A 142 48.41 5.18 -24.33
N ARG A 143 47.85 5.99 -23.42
CA ARG A 143 48.63 6.70 -22.40
C ARG A 143 49.41 5.75 -21.49
N SER A 144 48.85 4.58 -21.18
CA SER A 144 49.56 3.57 -20.39
C SER A 144 50.74 2.96 -21.14
N GLN A 145 50.55 2.57 -22.41
CA GLN A 145 51.60 1.97 -23.23
C GLN A 145 52.74 2.95 -23.55
N PHE A 146 52.43 4.25 -23.64
CA PHE A 146 53.39 5.31 -23.96
C PHE A 146 53.85 6.12 -22.73
N LYS A 147 53.60 5.62 -21.52
CA LYS A 147 53.88 6.32 -20.25
C LYS A 147 55.32 6.84 -20.17
N ASP A 148 56.30 6.02 -20.53
CA ASP A 148 57.73 6.39 -20.43
C ASP A 148 58.12 7.49 -21.43
N LYS A 149 57.55 7.47 -22.64
CA LYS A 149 57.80 8.50 -23.65
C LYS A 149 57.07 9.80 -23.34
N LEU A 150 55.85 9.72 -22.81
CA LEU A 150 55.08 10.89 -22.39
C LEU A 150 55.75 11.59 -21.19
N GLN A 151 56.24 10.83 -20.20
CA GLN A 151 56.99 11.41 -19.08
C GLN A 151 58.30 12.07 -19.52
N GLN A 152 59.00 11.53 -20.53
CA GLN A 152 60.19 12.15 -21.10
C GLN A 152 59.89 13.47 -21.84
N ILE A 153 58.73 13.55 -22.51
CA ILE A 153 58.26 14.75 -23.21
C ILE A 153 57.78 15.81 -22.20
N GLU A 154 57.04 15.40 -21.16
CA GLU A 154 56.58 16.26 -20.07
C GLU A 154 57.75 16.84 -19.26
N ALA A 155 58.79 16.05 -19.00
CA ALA A 155 60.03 16.52 -18.39
C ALA A 155 60.78 17.56 -19.24
N GLY A 156 60.58 17.55 -20.57
CA GLY A 156 61.18 18.51 -21.49
C GLY A 156 60.39 19.82 -21.68
N MET A 157 59.11 19.85 -21.33
CA MET A 157 58.21 21.01 -21.56
C MET A 157 57.81 21.80 -20.31
N GLY A 158 58.27 21.39 -19.13
CA GLY A 158 57.96 22.08 -17.87
C GLY A 158 56.65 21.57 -17.25
N ASP A 159 56.74 21.24 -15.97
CA ASP A 159 55.81 20.43 -15.17
C ASP A 159 54.36 20.96 -15.17
N ILE A 160 53.48 20.34 -15.95
CA ILE A 160 52.03 20.52 -15.83
C ILE A 160 51.53 19.41 -14.91
N GLN A 161 51.37 19.77 -13.64
CA GLN A 161 50.76 19.02 -12.55
C GLN A 161 50.24 17.62 -12.91
N ASN A 162 51.06 16.62 -12.60
CA ASN A 162 50.64 15.23 -12.50
C ASN A 162 49.59 15.08 -11.39
N LYS A 163 48.31 15.29 -11.72
CA LYS A 163 47.26 14.54 -11.01
C LYS A 163 47.51 13.09 -11.34
N SER A 164 47.98 12.33 -10.35
CA SER A 164 48.22 10.88 -10.42
C SER A 164 47.00 10.17 -10.99
N GLU A 165 46.90 10.11 -12.32
CA GLU A 165 45.83 9.42 -13.01
C GLU A 165 46.24 7.95 -13.09
N TYR A 166 45.42 7.06 -12.53
CA TYR A 166 45.67 5.63 -12.59
C TYR A 166 45.70 5.18 -14.06
N LEU A 167 46.85 4.69 -14.49
CA LEU A 167 47.10 4.12 -15.82
C LEU A 167 47.22 2.60 -15.67
N PRO A 168 46.36 1.81 -16.34
CA PRO A 168 46.35 0.35 -16.20
C PRO A 168 47.54 -0.28 -16.93
N GLY A 169 48.33 -1.10 -16.24
CA GLY A 169 49.54 -1.72 -16.78
C GLY A 169 49.28 -2.88 -17.74
N SER A 170 48.10 -3.51 -17.67
CA SER A 170 47.70 -4.62 -18.54
C SER A 170 46.28 -4.44 -19.11
N VAL A 171 45.95 -5.25 -20.13
CA VAL A 171 44.59 -5.29 -20.70
C VAL A 171 43.59 -5.79 -19.65
N GLU A 172 43.99 -6.70 -18.76
CA GLU A 172 43.15 -7.21 -17.67
C GLU A 172 42.87 -6.13 -16.62
N GLU A 173 43.85 -5.28 -16.28
CA GLU A 173 43.63 -4.13 -15.39
C GLU A 173 42.74 -3.07 -16.02
N LEU A 174 42.84 -2.87 -17.35
CA LEU A 174 41.96 -1.96 -18.09
C LEU A 174 40.52 -2.46 -18.11
N ASP A 175 40.32 -3.77 -18.26
CA ASP A 175 39.00 -4.40 -18.19
C ASP A 175 38.44 -4.36 -16.76
N LEU A 176 39.27 -4.61 -15.75
CA LEU A 176 38.88 -4.44 -14.34
C LEU A 176 38.48 -2.99 -14.04
N TYR A 177 39.27 -2.01 -14.52
CA TYR A 177 38.96 -0.58 -14.37
C TYR A 177 37.67 -0.17 -15.09
N THR A 178 37.40 -0.79 -16.24
CA THR A 178 36.15 -0.59 -16.98
C THR A 178 34.96 -1.17 -16.23
N GLN A 179 35.09 -2.38 -15.66
CA GLN A 179 34.06 -3.03 -14.85
C GLN A 179 33.78 -2.27 -13.55
N MET A 180 34.80 -1.68 -12.92
CA MET A 180 34.64 -0.80 -11.76
C MET A 180 33.98 0.56 -12.10
N GLY A 181 33.66 0.83 -13.37
CA GLY A 181 32.96 2.04 -13.79
C GLY A 181 33.87 3.24 -14.08
N GLY A 182 35.17 3.02 -14.29
CA GLY A 182 36.14 4.09 -14.55
C GLY A 182 35.93 4.87 -15.86
N PHE A 183 35.08 4.37 -16.77
CA PHE A 183 34.70 5.01 -18.03
C PHE A 183 33.22 5.43 -18.07
N LYS A 184 32.58 5.65 -16.92
CA LYS A 184 31.22 6.20 -16.88
C LYS A 184 31.19 7.59 -17.54
N LEU A 185 30.22 7.80 -18.42
CA LEU A 185 30.01 9.07 -19.07
C LEU A 185 29.43 10.08 -18.07
N ALA A 186 29.79 11.36 -18.19
CA ALA A 186 29.25 12.42 -17.33
C ALA A 186 27.70 12.50 -17.37
N LYS A 187 27.09 12.10 -18.50
CA LYS A 187 25.62 12.01 -18.62
C LYS A 187 25.04 10.88 -17.77
N GLU A 188 25.71 9.73 -17.71
CA GLU A 188 25.28 8.59 -16.88
C GLU A 188 25.34 8.96 -15.40
N MET A 189 26.45 9.58 -14.98
CA MET A 189 26.60 10.06 -13.60
C MET A 189 25.50 11.06 -13.20
N LYS A 190 25.13 11.99 -14.09
CA LYS A 190 24.06 12.96 -13.84
C LYS A 190 22.68 12.30 -13.70
N ILE A 191 22.42 11.23 -14.45
CA ILE A 191 21.16 10.48 -14.35
C ILE A 191 21.12 9.73 -13.02
N GLU A 192 22.21 9.05 -12.63
CA GLU A 192 22.32 8.38 -11.34
C GLU A 192 22.11 9.36 -10.18
N GLU A 193 22.78 10.52 -10.21
CA GLU A 193 22.62 11.56 -9.20
C GLU A 193 21.20 12.12 -9.15
N GLY A 194 20.57 12.35 -10.31
CA GLY A 194 19.19 12.82 -10.41
C GLY A 194 18.18 11.81 -9.84
N LEU A 195 18.37 10.51 -10.09
CA LEU A 195 17.51 9.46 -9.55
C LEU A 195 17.71 9.29 -8.02
N ASN A 196 18.95 9.33 -7.54
CA ASN A 196 19.25 9.32 -6.11
C ASN A 196 18.62 10.53 -5.39
N TYR A 197 18.69 11.71 -6.01
CA TYR A 197 18.04 12.92 -5.50
C TYR A 197 16.51 12.76 -5.43
N THR A 198 15.91 12.15 -6.46
CA THR A 198 14.46 11.90 -6.52
C THR A 198 14.03 10.93 -5.41
N PHE A 199 14.75 9.84 -5.17
CA PHE A 199 14.47 8.92 -4.07
C PHE A 199 14.67 9.55 -2.69
N HIS A 200 15.67 10.42 -2.54
CA HIS A 200 15.88 11.17 -1.31
C HIS A 200 14.73 12.14 -1.01
N ILE A 201 14.22 12.89 -1.99
CA ILE A 201 13.08 13.80 -1.79
C ILE A 201 11.76 13.05 -1.56
N SER A 202 11.66 11.82 -2.05
CA SER A 202 10.48 10.97 -1.91
C SER A 202 10.45 10.16 -0.61
N ASP A 203 11.40 10.38 0.30
CA ASP A 203 11.57 9.60 1.53
C ASP A 203 11.51 8.09 1.25
N TRP A 204 12.26 7.66 0.22
CA TRP A 204 12.18 6.28 -0.29
C TRP A 204 12.52 5.24 0.78
N ALA A 205 13.37 5.55 1.75
CA ALA A 205 13.68 4.65 2.86
C ALA A 205 12.42 4.27 3.67
N GLU A 206 11.53 5.24 3.95
CA GLU A 206 10.29 4.99 4.66
C GLU A 206 9.28 4.25 3.77
N THR A 207 9.16 4.68 2.51
CA THR A 207 8.31 4.03 1.52
C THR A 207 8.70 2.55 1.30
N LYS A 208 10.00 2.25 1.15
CA LYS A 208 10.56 0.89 1.06
C LYS A 208 10.18 0.05 2.27
N ARG A 209 10.33 0.60 3.48
CA ARG A 209 9.95 -0.09 4.72
C ARG A 209 8.45 -0.41 4.76
N LYS A 210 7.57 0.50 4.33
CA LYS A 210 6.12 0.26 4.24
C LYS A 210 5.81 -0.85 3.23
N ILE A 211 6.43 -0.81 2.05
CA ILE A 211 6.28 -1.84 1.00
C ILE A 211 6.71 -3.23 1.51
N ILE A 212 7.86 -3.33 2.17
CA ILE A 212 8.35 -4.61 2.72
C ILE A 212 7.38 -5.16 3.77
N ASN A 213 6.89 -4.31 4.68
CA ASN A 213 5.90 -4.73 5.69
C ASN A 213 4.62 -5.27 5.04
N ASP A 214 4.13 -4.59 3.99
CA ASP A 214 2.94 -5.00 3.25
C ASP A 214 3.13 -6.33 2.50
N PHE A 215 4.30 -6.56 1.90
CA PHE A 215 4.59 -7.87 1.32
C PHE A 215 4.61 -8.99 2.36
N LEU A 216 5.14 -8.74 3.56
CA LEU A 216 5.16 -9.74 4.64
C LEU A 216 3.76 -10.01 5.21
N ASP A 217 2.96 -8.96 5.40
CA ASP A 217 1.64 -9.04 6.03
C ASP A 217 0.56 -9.55 5.06
N ILE A 218 0.49 -8.97 3.86
CA ILE A 218 -0.62 -9.15 2.91
C ILE A 218 -0.20 -9.61 1.50
N ASN A 219 1.10 -9.72 1.23
CA ASN A 219 1.67 -10.17 -0.05
C ASN A 219 1.40 -9.23 -1.25
N LYS A 220 1.02 -7.98 -0.98
CA LYS A 220 0.55 -7.01 -1.96
C LYS A 220 1.08 -5.63 -1.57
N ALA A 221 1.61 -4.87 -2.53
CA ALA A 221 2.07 -3.50 -2.29
C ALA A 221 1.86 -2.62 -3.52
N ALA A 222 1.60 -1.33 -3.29
CA ALA A 222 1.43 -0.33 -4.35
C ALA A 222 2.23 0.94 -4.07
N VAL A 223 2.67 1.59 -5.14
CA VAL A 223 3.25 2.94 -5.12
C VAL A 223 2.66 3.78 -6.24
N LYS A 224 2.63 5.08 -6.04
CA LYS A 224 2.22 6.05 -7.07
C LYS A 224 3.32 7.08 -7.27
N ASP A 225 3.72 7.26 -8.51
CA ASP A 225 4.56 8.38 -8.92
C ASP A 225 3.67 9.59 -9.21
N TYR A 226 4.08 10.76 -8.73
CA TYR A 226 3.32 11.99 -8.95
C TYR A 226 4.24 13.20 -8.98
N VAL A 227 3.83 14.25 -9.69
CA VAL A 227 4.49 15.55 -9.62
C VAL A 227 3.80 16.40 -8.56
N ASP A 228 4.57 16.79 -7.54
CA ASP A 228 4.09 17.71 -6.51
C ASP A 228 3.73 19.07 -7.13
N PRO A 229 2.48 19.54 -7.04
CA PRO A 229 2.04 20.79 -7.67
C PRO A 229 2.82 22.02 -7.21
N TYR A 230 3.30 22.03 -5.97
CA TYR A 230 3.99 23.19 -5.38
C TYR A 230 5.48 23.19 -5.72
N THR A 231 6.15 22.05 -5.52
CA THR A 231 7.60 21.96 -5.74
C THR A 231 7.96 21.64 -7.19
N ARG A 232 7.01 21.15 -8.00
CA ARG A 232 7.19 20.66 -9.37
C ARG A 232 8.25 19.56 -9.49
N LYS A 233 8.51 18.85 -8.40
CA LYS A 233 9.44 17.72 -8.35
C LYS A 233 8.66 16.42 -8.48
N VAL A 234 9.23 15.47 -9.20
CA VAL A 234 8.72 14.09 -9.26
C VAL A 234 8.96 13.46 -7.89
N LYS A 235 7.92 12.85 -7.32
CA LYS A 235 7.99 12.12 -6.07
C LYS A 235 7.26 10.80 -6.20
N THR A 236 7.68 9.82 -5.42
CA THR A 236 6.98 8.54 -5.28
C THR A 236 6.37 8.47 -3.88
N ARG A 237 5.10 8.08 -3.79
CA ARG A 237 4.42 7.84 -2.51
C ARG A 237 3.93 6.40 -2.40
N TYR A 238 3.91 5.91 -1.17
CA TYR A 238 3.24 4.67 -0.82
C TYR A 238 1.72 4.79 -0.97
N VAL A 239 1.10 3.76 -1.56
CA VAL A 239 -0.36 3.64 -1.65
C VAL A 239 -0.78 2.41 -0.85
N ASP A 240 -1.73 2.58 0.06
CA ASP A 240 -2.26 1.45 0.84
C ASP A 240 -3.01 0.49 -0.09
N SER A 241 -2.56 -0.77 -0.13
CA SER A 241 -3.23 -1.85 -0.86
C SER A 241 -4.71 -2.02 -0.47
N ALA A 242 -5.11 -1.68 0.76
CA ALA A 242 -6.51 -1.73 1.18
C ALA A 242 -7.37 -0.60 0.60
N ALA A 243 -6.76 0.50 0.16
CA ALA A 243 -7.43 1.64 -0.47
C ALA A 243 -7.27 1.64 -2.01
N LEU A 244 -6.53 0.68 -2.56
CA LEU A 244 -6.24 0.60 -3.99
C LEU A 244 -7.41 -0.03 -4.77
N ILE A 245 -7.76 0.60 -5.88
CA ILE A 245 -8.72 0.10 -6.86
C ILE A 245 -7.96 -0.14 -8.16
N VAL A 246 -7.67 -1.40 -8.49
CA VAL A 246 -6.96 -1.76 -9.72
C VAL A 246 -7.73 -2.83 -10.49
N GLN A 247 -7.64 -2.82 -11.81
CA GLN A 247 -8.22 -3.91 -12.61
C GLN A 247 -7.51 -5.23 -12.33
N PHE A 248 -8.26 -6.33 -12.31
CA PHE A 248 -7.67 -7.67 -12.22
C PHE A 248 -6.73 -7.94 -13.41
N SER A 249 -5.51 -8.40 -13.11
CA SER A 249 -4.54 -8.83 -14.11
C SER A 249 -4.09 -10.27 -13.85
N ARG A 250 -3.75 -10.99 -14.92
CA ARG A 250 -3.09 -12.30 -14.82
C ARG A 250 -1.61 -12.20 -14.40
N HIS A 251 -1.01 -11.04 -14.60
CA HIS A 251 0.37 -10.79 -14.24
C HIS A 251 0.44 -10.15 -12.85
N TRP A 252 1.42 -10.60 -12.06
CA TRP A 252 1.68 -10.13 -10.70
C TRP A 252 1.95 -8.62 -10.62
N ASP A 253 2.59 -8.06 -11.64
CA ASP A 253 2.90 -6.63 -11.79
C ASP A 253 1.74 -5.78 -12.32
N HIS A 254 0.60 -6.40 -12.63
CA HIS A 254 -0.57 -5.73 -13.16
C HIS A 254 -0.31 -4.87 -14.42
N ARG A 255 0.71 -5.21 -15.22
CA ARG A 255 1.09 -4.46 -16.44
C ARG A 255 0.00 -4.32 -17.50
N ASN A 256 -1.02 -5.19 -17.44
CA ASN A 256 -2.16 -5.16 -18.36
C ASN A 256 -3.38 -4.42 -17.79
N ALA A 257 -3.27 -3.78 -16.62
CA ALA A 257 -4.37 -3.01 -16.05
C ALA A 257 -4.66 -1.78 -16.92
N GLU A 258 -5.93 -1.59 -17.28
CA GLU A 258 -6.39 -0.45 -18.07
C GLU A 258 -6.68 0.78 -17.21
N TYR A 259 -6.98 0.54 -15.93
CA TYR A 259 -7.27 1.57 -14.94
C TYR A 259 -6.68 1.21 -13.58
N ALA A 260 -6.37 2.24 -12.81
CA ALA A 260 -5.97 2.16 -11.42
C ALA A 260 -6.47 3.41 -10.67
N GLY A 261 -6.67 3.30 -9.37
CA GLY A 261 -7.05 4.41 -8.53
C GLY A 261 -6.84 4.10 -7.06
N GLU A 262 -7.00 5.11 -6.22
CA GLU A 262 -6.90 5.00 -4.77
C GLU A 262 -8.02 5.77 -4.10
N LEU A 263 -8.46 5.29 -2.94
CA LEU A 263 -9.37 6.00 -2.05
C LEU A 263 -8.56 6.83 -1.05
N ILE A 264 -8.62 8.14 -1.22
CA ILE A 264 -7.97 9.13 -0.37
C ILE A 264 -8.99 9.70 0.60
N LYS A 265 -8.62 9.81 1.86
CA LYS A 265 -9.39 10.57 2.86
C LYS A 265 -8.95 12.02 2.82
N GLU A 266 -9.78 12.89 2.25
CA GLU A 266 -9.54 14.33 2.23
C GLU A 266 -10.47 15.06 3.21
N THR A 267 -9.98 16.14 3.82
CA THR A 267 -10.80 16.98 4.71
C THR A 267 -11.72 17.90 3.90
N ILE A 268 -12.89 18.24 4.45
CA ILE A 268 -13.79 19.24 3.83
C ILE A 268 -13.07 20.57 3.61
N SER A 269 -12.18 20.97 4.52
CA SER A 269 -11.36 22.18 4.33
C SER A 269 -10.51 22.15 3.06
N ASN A 270 -9.92 21.00 2.72
CA ASN A 270 -9.12 20.84 1.49
C ASN A 270 -10.01 20.82 0.25
N ILE A 271 -11.15 20.12 0.31
CA ILE A 271 -12.13 20.11 -0.78
C ILE A 271 -12.63 21.53 -1.06
N ARG A 272 -12.95 22.32 -0.02
CA ARG A 272 -13.38 23.72 -0.17
C ARG A 272 -12.31 24.61 -0.83
N LYS A 273 -11.02 24.33 -0.61
CA LYS A 273 -9.93 25.11 -1.25
C LYS A 273 -9.69 24.71 -2.69
N ASN A 274 -9.88 23.43 -3.01
CA ASN A 274 -9.55 22.85 -4.31
C ASN A 274 -10.74 22.85 -5.27
N THR A 275 -11.95 23.14 -4.80
CA THR A 275 -13.19 23.03 -5.57
C THR A 275 -14.14 24.20 -5.31
N ASP A 276 -14.90 24.58 -6.33
CA ASP A 276 -15.95 25.62 -6.24
C ASP A 276 -17.32 25.03 -5.83
N ILE A 277 -17.33 24.06 -4.91
CA ILE A 277 -18.57 23.42 -4.44
C ILE A 277 -19.31 24.39 -3.50
N PRO A 278 -20.62 24.62 -3.69
CA PRO A 278 -21.39 25.50 -2.81
C PRO A 278 -21.46 24.94 -1.38
N GLU A 279 -21.49 25.84 -0.40
CA GLU A 279 -21.44 25.46 1.03
C GLU A 279 -22.60 24.54 1.44
N ASP A 280 -23.78 24.70 0.84
CA ASP A 280 -24.94 23.83 1.09
C ASP A 280 -24.66 22.36 0.70
N GLU A 281 -23.89 22.13 -0.36
CA GLU A 281 -23.49 20.77 -0.76
C GLU A 281 -22.40 20.21 0.17
N LEU A 282 -21.46 21.05 0.63
CA LEU A 282 -20.47 20.65 1.63
C LEU A 282 -21.12 20.27 2.97
N LEU A 283 -22.17 20.98 3.36
CA LEU A 283 -22.96 20.66 4.55
C LEU A 283 -23.70 19.32 4.41
N ASN A 284 -24.31 19.05 3.25
CA ASN A 284 -24.95 17.76 2.98
C ASN A 284 -23.93 16.60 2.98
N LEU A 285 -22.75 16.83 2.43
CA LEU A 285 -21.63 15.88 2.49
C LEU A 285 -21.20 15.61 3.93
N ALA A 286 -21.03 16.66 4.73
CA ALA A 286 -20.70 16.55 6.14
C ALA A 286 -21.75 15.73 6.91
N GLN A 287 -23.04 15.94 6.64
CA GLN A 287 -24.14 15.20 7.26
C GLN A 287 -24.08 13.70 6.94
N PHE A 288 -23.75 13.34 5.70
CA PHE A 288 -23.65 11.93 5.31
C PHE A 288 -22.45 11.21 5.92
N TYR A 289 -21.33 11.91 6.08
CA TYR A 289 -20.12 11.39 6.71
C TYR A 289 -20.10 11.58 8.24
N ASN A 290 -21.19 12.05 8.85
CA ASN A 290 -21.32 12.21 10.29
C ASN A 290 -21.20 10.86 11.02
N GLY A 291 -20.26 10.76 11.96
CA GLY A 291 -19.96 9.51 12.67
C GLY A 291 -19.36 8.39 11.80
N ARG A 292 -19.00 8.66 10.54
CA ARG A 292 -18.30 7.73 9.62
C ARG A 292 -16.85 8.15 9.45
N ASN A 293 -15.98 7.25 8.97
CA ASN A 293 -14.58 7.56 8.69
C ASN A 293 -13.80 8.20 9.84
N SER A 294 -14.13 7.82 11.09
CA SER A 294 -13.55 8.40 12.31
C SER A 294 -13.89 9.89 12.52
N ASN A 295 -14.92 10.41 11.86
CA ASN A 295 -15.45 11.75 12.07
C ASN A 295 -16.21 11.83 13.39
N ASN A 296 -16.19 13.03 13.99
CA ASN A 296 -16.98 13.31 15.18
C ASN A 296 -18.48 13.23 14.86
N THR A 297 -19.27 12.79 15.83
CA THR A 297 -20.73 12.78 15.72
C THR A 297 -21.28 14.13 16.17
N LEU A 298 -21.73 14.95 15.22
CA LEU A 298 -22.41 16.21 15.52
C LEU A 298 -23.91 15.95 15.75
N THR A 299 -24.42 16.48 16.86
CA THR A 299 -25.81 16.33 17.31
C THR A 299 -26.75 17.41 16.76
N SER A 300 -26.23 18.60 16.47
CA SER A 300 -26.97 19.72 15.88
C SER A 300 -26.34 20.16 14.56
N TRP A 301 -27.19 20.44 13.58
CA TRP A 301 -26.84 20.86 12.23
C TRP A 301 -27.34 22.26 11.88
N THR A 302 -27.71 23.05 12.89
CA THR A 302 -28.10 24.46 12.69
C THR A 302 -26.87 25.31 12.41
N GLN A 303 -27.03 26.36 11.61
CA GLN A 303 -25.91 27.18 11.13
C GLN A 303 -25.14 27.88 12.28
N ASP A 304 -25.85 28.27 13.34
CA ASP A 304 -25.27 28.91 14.53
C ASP A 304 -24.47 27.93 15.38
N ASP A 305 -24.90 26.67 15.48
CA ASP A 305 -24.19 25.64 16.21
C ASP A 305 -22.97 25.13 15.45
N LEU A 306 -23.00 25.15 14.12
CA LEU A 306 -21.92 24.63 13.28
C LEU A 306 -20.74 25.60 13.12
N ARG A 307 -20.90 26.89 13.48
CA ARG A 307 -19.81 27.88 13.42
C ARG A 307 -19.00 27.92 14.70
N PHE A 308 -17.68 27.98 14.57
CA PHE A 308 -16.82 28.34 15.69
C PHE A 308 -16.88 29.84 15.94
N LYS A 309 -16.81 30.25 17.22
CA LYS A 309 -16.73 31.66 17.62
C LYS A 309 -15.49 32.38 17.05
N SER A 310 -14.43 31.62 16.73
CA SER A 310 -13.19 32.09 16.11
C SER A 310 -13.22 32.14 14.58
N GLY A 311 -14.34 31.79 13.95
CA GLY A 311 -14.43 31.54 12.51
C GLY A 311 -14.08 30.10 12.13
N GLY A 312 -14.69 29.61 11.04
CA GLY A 312 -14.60 28.21 10.58
C GLY A 312 -15.80 27.36 10.97
N TRP A 313 -15.90 26.15 10.38
CA TRP A 313 -17.02 25.23 10.62
C TRP A 313 -16.58 24.00 11.41
N LYS A 314 -17.45 23.51 12.29
CA LYS A 314 -17.20 22.29 13.10
C LYS A 314 -16.97 21.03 12.25
N TYR A 315 -17.45 21.01 11.02
CA TYR A 315 -17.28 19.91 10.08
C TYR A 315 -16.07 20.06 9.14
N ASP A 316 -15.28 21.13 9.24
CA ASP A 316 -14.14 21.36 8.33
C ASP A 316 -13.09 20.24 8.36
N ASN A 317 -12.98 19.56 9.50
CA ASN A 317 -12.06 18.45 9.73
C ASN A 317 -12.64 17.09 9.35
N PHE A 318 -13.89 17.03 8.87
CA PHE A 318 -14.49 15.75 8.49
C PHE A 318 -13.74 15.17 7.28
N LEU A 319 -13.39 13.90 7.39
CA LEU A 319 -12.75 13.09 6.36
C LEU A 319 -13.81 12.51 5.44
N ILE A 320 -13.67 12.83 4.15
CA ILE A 320 -14.50 12.35 3.05
C ILE A 320 -13.66 11.44 2.16
N ASP A 321 -14.26 10.37 1.68
CA ASP A 321 -13.61 9.49 0.72
C ASP A 321 -13.65 10.10 -0.69
N VAL A 322 -12.47 10.33 -1.25
CA VAL A 322 -12.24 10.83 -2.60
C VAL A 322 -11.47 9.77 -3.38
N MET A 323 -12.01 9.35 -4.52
CA MET A 323 -11.33 8.43 -5.41
C MET A 323 -10.43 9.21 -6.38
N ASP A 324 -9.12 9.01 -6.30
CA ASP A 324 -8.14 9.50 -7.26
C ASP A 324 -7.83 8.39 -8.27
N ALA A 325 -8.33 8.54 -9.51
CA ALA A 325 -8.32 7.50 -10.52
C ALA A 325 -7.58 7.92 -11.79
N GLU A 326 -6.92 6.96 -12.43
CA GLU A 326 -6.23 7.06 -13.71
C GLU A 326 -6.66 5.90 -14.63
N TRP A 327 -6.86 6.17 -15.91
CA TRP A 327 -7.19 5.14 -16.90
C TRP A 327 -6.66 5.46 -18.28
N PHE A 328 -6.42 4.42 -19.07
CA PHE A 328 -6.10 4.59 -20.48
C PHE A 328 -7.34 4.96 -21.27
N SER A 329 -7.16 5.86 -22.22
CA SER A 329 -8.15 6.16 -23.25
C SER A 329 -7.45 6.46 -24.57
N VAL A 330 -8.22 6.52 -25.65
CA VAL A 330 -7.70 6.80 -27.00
C VAL A 330 -8.18 8.19 -27.43
N ASN A 331 -7.22 9.06 -27.79
CA ASN A 331 -7.52 10.31 -28.46
C ASN A 331 -7.12 10.18 -29.93
N SER A 332 -8.09 10.22 -30.83
CA SER A 332 -7.81 10.30 -32.26
C SER A 332 -7.63 11.75 -32.72
N LYS A 333 -6.68 11.98 -33.61
CA LYS A 333 -6.55 13.24 -34.34
C LYS A 333 -6.70 12.97 -35.82
N TYR A 334 -7.50 13.80 -36.48
CA TYR A 334 -7.73 13.73 -37.92
C TYR A 334 -6.75 14.69 -38.59
N TYR A 335 -5.89 14.17 -39.45
CA TYR A 335 -4.96 14.98 -40.23
C TYR A 335 -5.33 14.88 -41.70
N SER A 336 -5.60 15.99 -42.39
CA SER A 336 -5.72 15.98 -43.84
C SER A 336 -4.40 16.31 -44.50
N LYS A 337 -3.94 15.41 -45.37
CA LYS A 337 -2.84 15.67 -46.30
C LYS A 337 -3.43 16.30 -47.55
N ARG A 338 -2.99 17.52 -47.87
CA ARG A 338 -3.33 18.20 -49.13
C ARG A 338 -2.08 18.24 -49.99
N THR A 339 -2.18 17.73 -51.21
CA THR A 339 -1.10 17.81 -52.20
C THR A 339 -1.38 19.00 -53.12
N ASN A 340 -0.46 19.97 -53.15
CA ASN A 340 -0.53 21.08 -54.10
C ASN A 340 -0.25 20.60 -55.52
N GLU A 341 -0.64 21.38 -56.53
CA GLU A 341 -0.42 21.07 -57.95
C GLU A 341 1.08 20.92 -58.34
N ARG A 342 1.99 21.37 -57.46
CA ARG A 342 3.46 21.23 -57.56
C ARG A 342 4.04 19.98 -56.89
N GLY A 343 3.22 19.14 -56.26
CA GLY A 343 3.65 17.89 -55.61
C GLY A 343 3.98 17.99 -54.12
N ASP A 344 4.05 19.20 -53.55
CA ASP A 344 4.29 19.39 -52.11
C ASP A 344 3.07 18.97 -51.27
N THR A 345 3.31 18.16 -50.22
CA THR A 345 2.27 17.65 -49.32
C THR A 345 2.28 18.40 -48.00
N HIS A 346 1.20 19.13 -47.71
CA HIS A 346 1.00 19.80 -46.42
C HIS A 346 -0.02 19.05 -45.57
N THR A 347 0.26 18.91 -44.28
CA THR A 347 -0.63 18.22 -43.32
C THR A 347 -1.34 19.26 -42.46
N TYR A 348 -2.68 19.22 -42.41
CA TYR A 348 -3.52 20.11 -41.60
C TYR A 348 -4.32 19.29 -40.59
N GLU A 349 -4.48 19.77 -39.35
CA GLU A 349 -5.38 19.15 -38.36
C GLU A 349 -6.84 19.49 -38.73
N GLU A 350 -7.69 18.47 -38.83
CA GLU A 350 -9.12 18.60 -39.14
C GLU A 350 -10.01 18.36 -37.93
N LYS A 351 -11.27 18.83 -38.02
CA LYS A 351 -12.28 18.56 -37.00
C LYS A 351 -12.58 17.06 -36.93
N TRP A 352 -12.80 16.57 -35.71
CA TRP A 352 -13.20 15.19 -35.42
C TRP A 352 -14.37 14.74 -36.29
N GLY A 353 -14.32 13.49 -36.78
CA GLY A 353 -15.38 12.88 -37.59
C GLY A 353 -15.42 13.28 -39.07
N LYS A 354 -14.59 14.22 -39.54
CA LYS A 354 -14.51 14.54 -40.97
C LYS A 354 -13.57 13.58 -41.68
N ASN A 355 -14.11 12.51 -42.26
CA ASN A 355 -13.36 11.62 -43.14
C ASN A 355 -13.57 12.05 -44.60
N VAL A 356 -12.58 12.70 -45.20
CA VAL A 356 -12.60 13.03 -46.63
C VAL A 356 -11.49 12.26 -47.32
N ASN A 357 -11.88 11.35 -48.22
CA ASN A 357 -10.96 10.64 -49.10
C ASN A 357 -11.22 11.07 -50.54
N ASN A 358 -10.32 11.89 -51.09
CA ASN A 358 -10.32 12.33 -52.47
C ASN A 358 -8.88 12.33 -53.02
N LYS A 359 -8.70 12.29 -54.35
CA LYS A 359 -7.36 12.29 -55.00
C LYS A 359 -6.43 13.44 -54.56
N LYS A 360 -6.97 14.58 -54.10
CA LYS A 360 -6.23 15.76 -53.62
C LYS A 360 -6.15 15.89 -52.09
N LYS A 361 -6.92 15.08 -51.35
CA LYS A 361 -7.06 15.19 -49.89
C LYS A 361 -7.32 13.81 -49.29
N THR A 362 -6.34 13.29 -48.55
CA THR A 362 -6.49 12.06 -47.76
C THR A 362 -6.51 12.42 -46.28
N THR A 363 -7.40 11.79 -45.52
CA THR A 363 -7.50 12.00 -44.08
C THR A 363 -6.84 10.84 -43.35
N ASP A 364 -5.70 11.10 -42.71
CA ASP A 364 -5.01 10.15 -41.84
C ASP A 364 -5.53 10.30 -40.41
N ILE A 365 -6.12 9.23 -39.89
CA ILE A 365 -6.53 9.14 -38.49
C ILE A 365 -5.35 8.60 -37.69
N LYS A 366 -4.85 9.38 -36.74
CA LYS A 366 -3.81 8.94 -35.80
C LYS A 366 -4.41 8.79 -34.41
N ASN A 367 -4.40 7.57 -33.89
CA ASN A 367 -4.83 7.24 -32.55
C ASN A 367 -3.64 7.34 -31.59
N PHE A 368 -3.82 8.09 -30.50
CA PHE A 368 -2.85 8.21 -29.43
C PHE A 368 -3.41 7.58 -28.16
N LYS A 369 -2.65 6.64 -27.58
CA LYS A 369 -2.92 6.12 -26.23
C LYS A 369 -2.52 7.22 -25.23
N VAL A 370 -3.48 7.62 -24.40
CA VAL A 370 -3.31 8.69 -23.41
C VAL A 370 -3.88 8.23 -22.07
N VAL A 371 -3.43 8.86 -20.98
CA VAL A 371 -3.97 8.62 -19.64
C VAL A 371 -4.84 9.80 -19.25
N TYR A 372 -6.05 9.50 -18.78
CA TYR A 372 -6.92 10.48 -18.12
C TYR A 372 -6.85 10.27 -16.62
N ARG A 373 -7.01 11.36 -15.88
CA ARG A 373 -7.10 11.37 -14.42
C ARG A 373 -8.37 12.07 -13.97
N CYS A 374 -8.85 11.72 -12.79
CA CYS A 374 -10.03 12.33 -12.17
C CYS A 374 -10.04 12.09 -10.66
N LYS A 375 -10.38 13.14 -9.89
CA LYS A 375 -10.73 12.99 -8.48
C LYS A 375 -12.24 13.07 -8.32
N TRP A 376 -12.85 12.00 -7.81
CA TRP A 376 -14.28 11.88 -7.64
C TRP A 376 -14.65 11.79 -6.16
N ILE A 377 -15.60 12.61 -5.70
CA ILE A 377 -16.12 12.51 -4.33
C ILE A 377 -17.12 11.35 -4.30
N VAL A 378 -16.76 10.28 -3.57
CA VAL A 378 -17.51 9.02 -3.61
C VAL A 378 -18.95 9.23 -3.15
N GLY A 379 -19.89 8.75 -3.98
CA GLY A 379 -21.33 8.85 -3.72
C GLY A 379 -21.98 10.17 -4.16
N THR A 380 -21.26 11.04 -4.87
CA THR A 380 -21.76 12.30 -5.43
C THR A 380 -21.67 12.37 -6.95
N ASP A 381 -22.30 13.39 -7.53
CA ASP A 381 -22.11 13.76 -8.94
C ASP A 381 -20.93 14.73 -9.17
N ARG A 382 -20.03 14.90 -8.19
CA ARG A 382 -18.97 15.92 -8.24
C ARG A 382 -17.61 15.29 -8.48
N VAL A 383 -16.94 15.80 -9.51
CA VAL A 383 -15.53 15.50 -9.83
C VAL A 383 -14.73 16.79 -9.92
N TYR A 384 -13.45 16.70 -9.62
CA TYR A 384 -12.49 17.78 -9.78
C TYR A 384 -11.13 17.21 -10.23
N ASP A 385 -10.22 18.10 -10.63
CA ASP A 385 -8.91 17.73 -11.20
C ASP A 385 -9.00 16.68 -12.33
N TYR A 386 -10.03 16.79 -13.17
CA TYR A 386 -10.28 15.86 -14.27
C TYR A 386 -9.61 16.31 -15.57
N GLY A 387 -9.22 15.35 -16.41
CA GLY A 387 -8.73 15.60 -17.76
C GLY A 387 -7.53 14.75 -18.13
N LEU A 388 -6.78 15.19 -19.14
CA LEU A 388 -5.54 14.54 -19.54
C LEU A 388 -4.50 14.66 -18.41
N GLN A 389 -3.86 13.55 -18.09
CA GLN A 389 -2.73 13.55 -17.17
C GLN A 389 -1.52 14.20 -17.82
N TYR A 390 -0.89 15.14 -17.11
CA TYR A 390 0.24 15.91 -17.62
C TYR A 390 1.59 15.21 -17.39
N ASP A 391 1.69 14.41 -16.34
CA ASP A 391 2.89 13.76 -15.82
C ASP A 391 2.90 12.25 -16.04
N VAL A 392 2.50 11.82 -17.24
CA VAL A 392 2.40 10.40 -17.55
C VAL A 392 3.79 9.77 -17.72
N PRO A 393 4.11 8.65 -17.03
CA PRO A 393 5.32 7.90 -17.29
C PRO A 393 5.30 7.31 -18.71
N ARG A 394 6.39 7.52 -19.44
CA ARG A 394 6.53 7.08 -20.85
C ARG A 394 7.83 6.30 -21.03
N PRO A 395 7.78 4.96 -21.07
CA PRO A 395 8.94 4.12 -21.40
C PRO A 395 9.48 4.42 -22.81
N GLY A 396 8.59 4.77 -23.73
CA GLY A 396 8.90 5.12 -25.11
C GLY A 396 8.16 6.36 -25.60
N LYS A 397 8.43 6.78 -26.85
CA LYS A 397 7.82 8.01 -27.40
C LYS A 397 6.29 7.95 -27.55
N LYS A 398 5.72 6.76 -27.70
CA LYS A 398 4.28 6.55 -27.96
C LYS A 398 3.57 5.75 -26.88
N GLU A 399 4.32 5.00 -26.08
CA GLU A 399 3.79 4.19 -24.99
C GLU A 399 3.52 5.08 -23.78
N VAL A 400 2.50 4.71 -23.03
CA VAL A 400 2.08 5.35 -21.78
C VAL A 400 1.81 4.27 -20.77
N GLU A 401 2.22 4.52 -19.54
CA GLU A 401 1.94 3.70 -18.37
C GLU A 401 1.09 4.50 -17.37
N LEU A 402 0.39 3.78 -16.49
CA LEU A 402 -0.28 4.41 -15.36
C LEU A 402 0.77 4.83 -14.33
N SER A 403 0.47 5.84 -13.52
CA SER A 403 1.41 6.29 -12.49
C SER A 403 1.39 5.39 -11.25
N PHE A 404 0.41 4.49 -11.18
CA PHE A 404 0.30 3.45 -10.17
C PHE A 404 1.11 2.21 -10.58
N SER A 405 2.03 1.80 -9.71
CA SER A 405 2.71 0.51 -9.78
C SER A 405 2.20 -0.38 -8.66
N PHE A 406 1.57 -1.50 -9.04
CA PHE A 406 1.04 -2.49 -8.09
C PHE A 406 1.70 -3.84 -8.31
N TYR A 407 2.09 -4.49 -7.22
CA TYR A 407 2.70 -5.82 -7.30
C TYR A 407 2.09 -6.76 -6.28
N GLN A 408 1.65 -7.92 -6.76
CA GLN A 408 1.13 -9.02 -5.96
C GLN A 408 2.02 -10.24 -6.13
N LEU A 409 2.70 -10.65 -5.05
CA LEU A 409 3.53 -11.84 -5.06
C LEU A 409 2.66 -13.11 -5.16
N PRO A 410 3.19 -14.20 -5.76
CA PRO A 410 2.49 -15.47 -5.79
C PRO A 410 2.37 -16.07 -4.38
N GLY A 411 1.27 -16.78 -4.13
CA GLY A 411 1.02 -17.49 -2.88
C GLY A 411 0.43 -16.63 -1.76
N ARG A 412 0.49 -17.17 -0.53
CA ARG A 412 0.00 -16.51 0.69
C ARG A 412 1.11 -15.68 1.32
N SER A 413 0.75 -14.61 2.03
CA SER A 413 1.71 -13.83 2.81
C SER A 413 2.33 -14.67 3.93
N LEU A 414 3.51 -14.26 4.39
CA LEU A 414 4.20 -14.93 5.49
C LEU A 414 3.33 -14.93 6.76
N VAL A 415 2.67 -13.81 7.05
CA VAL A 415 1.75 -13.72 8.19
C VAL A 415 0.54 -14.63 8.03
N SER A 416 -0.06 -14.70 6.83
CA SER A 416 -1.19 -15.59 6.55
C SER A 416 -0.86 -17.06 6.80
N LEU A 417 0.38 -17.48 6.55
CA LEU A 417 0.87 -18.83 6.86
C LEU A 417 1.05 -19.06 8.37
N MET A 418 1.38 -18.03 9.14
CA MET A 418 1.59 -18.11 10.58
C MET A 418 0.31 -18.05 11.40
N VAL A 419 -0.81 -17.53 10.87
CA VAL A 419 -2.07 -17.32 11.61
C VAL A 419 -2.49 -18.54 12.43
N GLN A 420 -2.56 -19.73 11.80
CA GLN A 420 -2.99 -20.95 12.47
C GLN A 420 -2.06 -21.35 13.64
N ASN A 421 -0.76 -21.15 13.47
CA ASN A 421 0.22 -21.45 14.51
C ASN A 421 0.14 -20.44 15.67
N LEU A 422 -0.07 -19.16 15.35
CA LEU A 422 -0.26 -18.09 16.33
C LEU A 422 -1.53 -18.32 17.16
N ASP A 423 -2.63 -18.68 16.51
CA ASP A 423 -3.90 -19.01 17.17
C ASP A 423 -3.73 -20.19 18.15
N SER A 424 -3.08 -21.26 17.68
CA SER A 424 -2.85 -22.46 18.49
C SER A 424 -1.93 -22.16 19.68
N LEU A 425 -0.92 -21.33 19.49
CA LEU A 425 0.00 -20.90 20.54
C LEU A 425 -0.72 -20.04 21.59
N GLN A 426 -1.57 -19.10 21.18
CA GLN A 426 -2.36 -18.28 22.10
C GLN A 426 -3.36 -19.13 22.89
N LEU A 427 -4.08 -20.05 22.23
CA LEU A 427 -5.01 -20.96 22.92
C LEU A 427 -4.29 -21.87 23.92
N THR A 428 -3.14 -22.42 23.55
CA THR A 428 -2.32 -23.23 24.47
C THR A 428 -1.85 -22.39 25.65
N TRP A 429 -1.42 -21.15 25.43
CA TRP A 429 -1.02 -20.24 26.50
C TRP A 429 -2.16 -19.95 27.49
N LEU A 430 -3.35 -19.63 26.98
CA LEU A 430 -4.54 -19.40 27.82
C LEU A 430 -4.96 -20.67 28.58
N LYS A 431 -4.92 -21.84 27.93
CA LYS A 431 -5.21 -23.13 28.59
C LYS A 431 -4.18 -23.47 29.66
N LEU A 432 -2.91 -23.17 29.42
CA LEU A 432 -1.85 -23.36 30.40
C LEU A 432 -2.05 -22.44 31.61
N GLN A 433 -2.37 -21.16 31.40
CA GLN A 433 -2.70 -20.24 32.48
C GLN A 433 -3.89 -20.75 33.31
N ASN A 434 -4.96 -21.20 32.66
CA ASN A 434 -6.10 -21.76 33.37
C ASN A 434 -5.72 -23.03 34.16
N ALA A 435 -4.95 -23.93 33.54
CA ALA A 435 -4.49 -25.14 34.21
C ALA A 435 -3.62 -24.84 35.43
N LEU A 436 -2.74 -23.83 35.36
CA LEU A 436 -1.95 -23.36 36.48
C LEU A 436 -2.83 -22.74 37.57
N ALA A 437 -3.80 -21.91 37.20
CA ALA A 437 -4.75 -21.31 38.14
C ALA A 437 -5.65 -22.35 38.83
N MET A 438 -5.99 -23.43 38.13
CA MET A 438 -6.77 -24.55 38.68
C MET A 438 -5.91 -25.61 39.38
N SER A 439 -4.60 -25.59 39.19
CA SER A 439 -3.71 -26.58 39.78
C SER A 439 -3.62 -26.38 41.30
N ALA A 440 -3.76 -27.47 42.05
CA ALA A 440 -3.49 -27.46 43.47
C ALA A 440 -1.97 -27.54 43.69
N ASN A 441 -1.47 -26.81 44.69
CA ASN A 441 -0.08 -26.92 45.12
C ASN A 441 0.26 -28.35 45.57
N ALA A 442 1.54 -28.71 45.53
CA ALA A 442 1.98 -30.01 46.07
C ALA A 442 1.76 -30.02 47.59
N GLY A 443 0.91 -30.93 48.07
CA GLY A 443 0.58 -31.06 49.48
C GLY A 443 0.48 -32.52 49.93
N ILE A 444 0.18 -32.70 51.21
CA ILE A 444 0.05 -33.99 51.85
C ILE A 444 -1.42 -34.36 52.01
N ALA A 445 -1.73 -35.65 51.79
CA ALA A 445 -3.05 -36.18 52.13
C ALA A 445 -3.05 -36.51 53.62
N VAL A 446 -3.82 -35.76 54.40
CA VAL A 446 -3.90 -35.98 55.85
C VAL A 446 -5.27 -36.49 56.22
N GLU A 447 -5.29 -37.68 56.83
CA GLU A 447 -6.51 -38.25 57.35
C GLU A 447 -6.98 -37.44 58.57
N TYR A 448 -8.21 -36.93 58.50
CA TYR A 448 -8.81 -36.13 59.58
C TYR A 448 -8.72 -36.83 60.94
N THR A 449 -8.88 -38.16 60.95
CA THR A 449 -8.80 -39.01 62.14
C THR A 449 -7.40 -38.99 62.78
N ALA A 450 -6.32 -38.85 61.99
CA ALA A 450 -4.96 -38.80 62.49
C ALA A 450 -4.63 -37.48 63.21
N ILE A 451 -5.28 -36.36 62.83
CA ILE A 451 -5.12 -35.04 63.48
C ILE A 451 -6.14 -34.83 64.61
N SER A 452 -7.28 -35.55 64.60
CA SER A 452 -8.42 -35.33 65.51
C SER A 452 -8.15 -35.47 67.02
N ASN A 453 -6.97 -35.95 67.43
CA ASN A 453 -6.54 -35.92 68.83
C ASN A 453 -5.96 -34.55 69.28
N MET A 454 -5.77 -33.59 68.37
CA MET A 454 -5.46 -32.19 68.68
C MET A 454 -6.72 -31.33 68.59
N LYS A 455 -7.20 -30.81 69.72
CA LYS A 455 -8.39 -29.95 69.80
C LYS A 455 -8.13 -28.57 69.20
N LEU A 456 -8.79 -28.22 68.09
CA LEU A 456 -9.09 -26.83 67.75
C LEU A 456 -10.44 -26.73 66.98
N GLY A 457 -11.45 -26.11 67.61
CA GLY A 457 -12.47 -25.33 66.90
C GLY A 457 -13.56 -26.01 66.06
N GLY A 458 -14.31 -26.97 66.62
CA GLY A 458 -15.77 -27.25 66.48
C GLY A 458 -16.62 -27.08 65.19
N ASN A 459 -16.15 -26.49 64.09
CA ASN A 459 -16.99 -26.19 62.92
C ASN A 459 -16.76 -27.21 61.80
N LYS A 460 -17.87 -27.73 61.24
CA LYS A 460 -17.84 -28.62 60.06
C LYS A 460 -17.56 -27.75 58.83
N LEU A 461 -16.45 -28.03 58.15
CA LEU A 461 -16.14 -27.41 56.85
C LEU A 461 -17.07 -27.98 55.78
N GLU A 462 -17.62 -27.10 54.93
CA GLU A 462 -18.43 -27.50 53.78
C GLU A 462 -17.54 -28.11 52.67
N PRO A 463 -18.04 -29.04 51.83
CA PRO A 463 -17.25 -29.68 50.78
C PRO A 463 -16.59 -28.72 49.79
N LEU A 464 -17.21 -27.55 49.54
CA LEU A 464 -16.66 -26.48 48.72
C LEU A 464 -15.44 -25.81 49.38
N GLU A 465 -15.46 -25.66 50.71
CA GLU A 465 -14.35 -25.11 51.48
C GLU A 465 -13.15 -26.07 51.52
N LEU A 466 -13.40 -27.39 51.53
CA LEU A 466 -12.34 -28.39 51.43
C LEU A 466 -11.66 -28.37 50.05
N LEU A 467 -12.42 -28.08 48.99
CA LEU A 467 -11.87 -27.94 47.64
C LEU A 467 -11.06 -26.64 47.47
N THR A 468 -11.49 -25.53 48.08
CA THR A 468 -10.70 -24.28 48.09
C THR A 468 -9.45 -24.43 48.95
N ILE A 469 -9.54 -25.02 50.14
CA ILE A 469 -8.37 -25.31 50.98
C ILE A 469 -7.36 -26.18 50.23
N ARG A 470 -7.82 -27.23 49.54
CA ARG A 470 -6.94 -28.06 48.71
C ARG A 470 -6.31 -27.28 47.56
N ARG A 471 -7.05 -26.38 46.90
CA ARG A 471 -6.51 -25.54 45.83
C ARG A 471 -5.46 -24.56 46.35
N ASP A 472 -5.71 -23.93 47.49
CA ASP A 472 -4.83 -22.90 48.07
C ASP A 472 -3.59 -23.51 48.72
N THR A 473 -3.76 -24.54 49.55
CA THR A 473 -2.69 -25.13 50.37
C THR A 473 -2.05 -26.37 49.74
N GLY A 474 -2.75 -27.04 48.82
CA GLY A 474 -2.33 -28.34 48.27
C GLY A 474 -2.69 -29.54 49.14
N ASP A 475 -3.02 -29.33 50.41
CA ASP A 475 -3.28 -30.38 51.38
C ASP A 475 -4.71 -30.93 51.23
N LEU A 476 -4.83 -32.27 51.24
CA LEU A 476 -6.12 -32.95 51.15
C LEU A 476 -6.50 -33.49 52.53
N ILE A 477 -7.51 -32.89 53.14
CA ILE A 477 -8.12 -33.41 54.37
C ILE A 477 -9.26 -34.36 53.98
N TYR A 478 -9.13 -35.64 54.28
CA TYR A 478 -10.17 -36.63 54.00
C TYR A 478 -10.52 -37.45 55.25
N LYS A 479 -11.75 -37.97 55.28
CA LYS A 479 -12.22 -38.86 56.35
C LYS A 479 -12.35 -40.27 55.80
N SER A 480 -11.53 -41.19 56.29
CA SER A 480 -11.69 -42.62 56.04
C SER A 480 -12.93 -43.13 56.79
N THR A 481 -13.88 -43.74 56.08
CA THR A 481 -14.93 -44.55 56.69
C THR A 481 -14.56 -46.02 56.55
N THR A 482 -14.13 -46.65 57.64
CA THR A 482 -14.06 -48.11 57.74
C THR A 482 -15.47 -48.69 57.86
N HIS A 483 -16.22 -48.69 56.76
CA HIS A 483 -17.37 -49.57 56.65
C HIS A 483 -16.86 -50.95 56.25
N ARG A 484 -16.54 -51.78 57.24
CA ARG A 484 -16.61 -53.23 57.03
C ARG A 484 -18.07 -53.52 56.72
N GLY A 485 -18.38 -53.79 55.45
CA GLY A 485 -19.61 -54.45 55.09
C GLY A 485 -19.67 -55.75 55.88
N VAL A 486 -20.49 -55.75 56.92
CA VAL A 486 -20.97 -56.99 57.52
C VAL A 486 -22.02 -57.51 56.55
N MET A 487 -21.90 -58.81 56.20
CA MET A 487 -22.81 -59.53 55.31
C MET A 487 -24.28 -59.25 55.59
#